data_AF-A0A7C6BRU3-F1
#
_entry.id   AF-A0A7C6BRU3-F1
#
_cell.length_a   1.000
_cell.length_b   1.000
_cell.length_c   1.000
_cell.angle_alpha   90.00
_cell.angle_beta   90.00
_cell.angle_gamma   90.00
#
_symmetry.space_group_name_H-M   'P 1'
#
loop_
_entity.id
_entity.type
_entity.pdbx_description
1 polymer ?
#
loop_
_entity_poly.entity_id
_entity_poly.type
_entity_poly.pdbx_seq_one_letter_code
_entity_poly.pdbx_strand_id
1 'polypeptide(L)'
;MARVQTSNAQGLKTAMVKWLQEYPGDTICALQIWYEGFGGCGVPTPEDRAAIEAVFDSLEDWKHIGDVRFEKFGVQNSYRRVKK
;
A
#
# COMPACT_ATOMS: atom_id res chain seq x y z
N MET A 1 -15.82 -4.68 4.22
CA MET A 1 -14.98 -3.81 5.08
C MET A 1 -15.36 -2.37 4.79
N ALA A 2 -15.45 -1.51 5.80
CA ALA A 2 -15.73 -0.08 5.59
C ALA A 2 -14.58 0.57 4.81
N ARG A 3 -14.90 1.51 3.91
CA ARG A 3 -13.91 2.26 3.13
C ARG A 3 -12.96 2.99 4.09
N VAL A 4 -11.68 2.64 4.08
CA VAL A 4 -10.66 3.35 4.88
C VAL A 4 -10.49 4.74 4.27
N GLN A 5 -10.67 5.77 5.08
CA GLN A 5 -10.39 7.16 4.68
C GLN A 5 -8.89 7.42 4.85
N THR A 6 -8.22 7.78 3.76
CA THR A 6 -6.80 8.16 3.70
C THR A 6 -6.48 9.45 4.46
N SER A 7 -7.48 10.27 4.77
CA SER A 7 -7.37 11.48 5.60
C SER A 7 -7.12 11.19 7.09
N ASN A 8 -7.29 9.95 7.55
CA ASN A 8 -6.96 9.53 8.91
C ASN A 8 -5.69 8.67 8.91
N ALA A 9 -4.53 9.30 9.10
CA ALA A 9 -3.22 8.64 9.04
C ALA A 9 -3.08 7.45 10.03
N GLN A 10 -3.60 7.57 11.25
CA GLN A 10 -3.52 6.50 12.25
C GLN A 10 -4.40 5.29 11.86
N GLY A 11 -5.62 5.56 11.37
CA GLY A 11 -6.54 4.54 10.87
C GLY A 11 -6.00 3.86 9.62
N LEU A 12 -5.43 4.63 8.70
CA LEU A 12 -4.78 4.15 7.48
C LEU A 12 -3.61 3.22 7.81
N LYS A 13 -2.69 3.64 8.68
CA LYS A 13 -1.56 2.82 9.11
C LYS A 13 -2.01 1.51 9.72
N THR A 14 -3.00 1.54 10.62
CA THR A 14 -3.51 0.33 11.28
C THR A 14 -4.12 -0.65 10.27
N ALA A 15 -4.92 -0.15 9.32
CA ALA A 15 -5.51 -0.96 8.27
C ALA A 15 -4.46 -1.57 7.33
N MET A 16 -3.45 -0.78 6.93
CA MET A 16 -2.35 -1.24 6.09
C MET A 16 -1.53 -2.33 6.78
N VAL A 17 -1.12 -2.12 8.02
CA VAL A 17 -0.32 -3.10 8.77
C VAL A 17 -1.08 -4.42 8.88
N LYS A 18 -2.37 -4.38 9.24
CA LYS A 18 -3.20 -5.58 9.31
C LYS A 18 -3.24 -6.32 7.98
N TRP A 19 -3.53 -5.62 6.89
CA TRP A 19 -3.60 -6.23 5.57
C TRP A 19 -2.23 -6.78 5.11
N LEU A 20 -1.13 -6.06 5.39
CA LEU A 20 0.23 -6.49 5.04
C LEU A 20 0.66 -7.75 5.82
N GLN A 21 0.19 -7.94 7.05
CA GLN A 21 0.44 -9.17 7.80
C GLN A 21 -0.23 -10.39 7.15
N GLU A 22 -1.44 -10.21 6.61
CA GLU A 22 -2.19 -11.26 5.91
C GLU A 22 -1.70 -11.46 4.46
N TYR A 23 -1.03 -10.47 3.88
CA TYR A 23 -0.53 -10.51 2.50
C TYR A 23 0.63 -11.51 2.36
N PRO A 24 0.50 -12.56 1.52
CA PRO A 24 1.51 -13.61 1.39
C PRO A 24 2.70 -13.20 0.52
N GLY A 25 2.59 -12.12 -0.26
CA GLY A 25 3.62 -11.67 -1.18
C GLY A 25 4.70 -10.82 -0.52
N ASP A 26 5.89 -10.82 -1.14
CA ASP A 26 7.04 -10.05 -0.68
C ASP A 26 7.18 -8.71 -1.39
N THR A 27 6.42 -8.44 -2.47
CA THR A 27 6.51 -7.21 -3.28
C THR A 27 5.12 -6.65 -3.52
N ILE A 28 4.97 -5.33 -3.35
CA ILE A 28 3.67 -4.66 -3.44
C ILE A 28 3.80 -3.21 -3.89
N CYS A 29 2.74 -2.66 -4.51
CA CYS A 29 2.63 -1.23 -4.84
C CYS A 29 1.42 -0.56 -4.16
N ALA A 30 1.44 0.78 -4.10
CA ALA A 30 0.37 1.57 -3.47
C ALA A 30 -1.02 1.32 -4.10
N LEU A 31 -1.09 1.12 -5.43
CA LEU A 31 -2.35 0.80 -6.12
C LEU A 31 -2.91 -0.56 -5.69
N GLN A 32 -2.05 -1.56 -5.47
CA GLN A 32 -2.51 -2.86 -5.01
C GLN A 32 -3.13 -2.75 -3.62
N ILE A 33 -2.53 -1.99 -2.70
CA ILE A 33 -3.15 -1.71 -1.39
C ILE A 33 -4.47 -0.98 -1.54
N TRP A 34 -4.53 0.03 -2.40
CA TRP A 34 -5.76 0.79 -2.63
C TRP A 34 -6.93 -0.11 -3.03
N TYR A 35 -6.72 -0.97 -4.03
CA TYR A 35 -7.80 -1.82 -4.55
C TYR A 35 -8.03 -3.07 -3.71
N GLU A 36 -6.97 -3.78 -3.31
CA GLU A 36 -7.07 -5.09 -2.65
C GLU A 36 -7.13 -4.96 -1.12
N GLY A 37 -6.49 -3.94 -0.54
CA GLY A 37 -6.48 -3.68 0.90
C GLY A 37 -7.66 -2.86 1.39
N PHE A 38 -7.97 -1.76 0.70
CA PHE A 38 -9.03 -0.84 1.14
C PHE A 38 -10.36 -1.00 0.39
N GLY A 39 -10.40 -1.83 -0.65
CA GLY A 39 -11.57 -1.92 -1.53
C GLY A 39 -11.86 -0.60 -2.25
N GLY A 40 -10.81 0.17 -2.56
CA GLY A 40 -10.91 1.41 -3.31
C GLY A 40 -11.55 1.19 -4.67
N CYS A 41 -12.29 2.19 -5.15
CA CYS A 41 -12.90 2.19 -6.48
C CYS A 41 -12.38 3.38 -7.27
N GLY A 42 -12.08 3.17 -8.55
CA GLY A 42 -11.47 4.18 -9.42
C GLY A 42 -10.02 4.48 -9.07
N VAL A 43 -9.44 5.41 -9.84
CA VAL A 43 -8.04 5.82 -9.71
C VAL A 43 -7.85 6.59 -8.40
N PRO A 44 -6.94 6.18 -7.50
CA PRO A 44 -6.67 6.96 -6.29
C PRO A 44 -6.09 8.32 -6.63
N THR A 45 -6.47 9.32 -5.84
CA THR A 45 -5.93 10.66 -5.97
C THR A 45 -4.43 10.68 -5.64
N PRO A 46 -3.68 11.70 -6.08
CA PRO A 46 -2.28 11.86 -5.67
C PRO A 46 -2.10 11.89 -4.15
N GLU A 47 -3.05 12.49 -3.42
CA GLU A 47 -3.05 12.54 -1.95
C GLU A 47 -3.22 11.16 -1.32
N ASP A 48 -4.12 10.33 -1.86
CA ASP A 48 -4.31 8.95 -1.41
C ASP A 48 -3.02 8.13 -1.57
N ARG A 49 -2.33 8.29 -2.71
CA ARG A 49 -1.08 7.59 -2.98
C ARG A 49 0.01 8.05 -2.02
N ALA A 50 0.18 9.37 -1.85
CA ALA A 50 1.16 9.94 -0.93
C ALA A 50 0.92 9.47 0.51
N ALA A 51 -0.33 9.35 0.95
CA ALA A 51 -0.66 8.83 2.27
C ALA A 51 -0.26 7.36 2.44
N ILE A 52 -0.48 6.52 1.42
CA ILE A 52 -0.07 5.11 1.42
C ILE A 52 1.46 4.98 1.43
N GLU A 53 2.15 5.74 0.58
CA GLU A 53 3.61 5.76 0.50
C GLU A 53 4.23 6.23 1.83
N ALA A 54 3.68 7.29 2.44
CA ALA A 54 4.12 7.77 3.75
C ALA A 54 3.95 6.73 4.86
N VAL A 55 2.90 5.89 4.81
CA VAL A 55 2.78 4.77 5.74
C VAL A 55 3.89 3.75 5.49
N PHE A 56 4.14 3.35 4.24
CA PHE A 56 5.23 2.42 3.91
C PHE A 56 6.58 2.91 4.38
N ASP A 57 6.90 4.18 4.15
CA ASP A 57 8.16 4.79 4.58
C ASP A 57 8.31 4.81 6.11
N SER A 58 7.20 4.70 6.85
CA SER A 58 7.19 4.57 8.32
C SER A 58 7.31 3.12 8.83
N LEU A 59 7.30 2.11 7.94
CA LEU A 59 7.40 0.70 8.30
C LEU A 59 8.83 0.21 8.12
N GLU A 60 9.43 -0.35 9.16
CA GLU A 60 10.80 -0.89 9.08
C GLU A 60 10.88 -2.22 8.32
N ASP A 61 9.76 -2.94 8.21
CA ASP A 61 9.69 -4.26 7.58
C ASP A 61 9.50 -4.21 6.07
N TRP A 62 9.30 -3.01 5.51
CA TRP A 62 9.10 -2.78 4.08
C TRP A 62 10.08 -1.73 3.58
N LYS A 63 10.73 -1.99 2.44
CA LYS A 63 11.69 -1.09 1.84
C LYS A 63 11.29 -0.74 0.42
N HIS A 64 11.37 0.53 0.08
CA HIS A 64 11.20 1.02 -1.29
C HIS A 64 12.25 0.38 -2.22
N ILE A 65 11.81 -0.17 -3.36
CA ILE A 65 12.65 -0.85 -4.36
C ILE A 65 12.57 -0.22 -5.75
N GLY A 66 11.89 0.91 -5.90
CA GLY A 66 11.70 1.59 -7.19
C GLY A 66 10.55 1.03 -8.02
N ASP A 67 10.60 1.31 -9.31
CA ASP A 67 9.54 0.98 -10.25
C ASP A 67 9.59 -0.49 -10.69
N VAL A 68 8.51 -1.23 -10.40
CA VAL A 68 8.35 -2.64 -10.80
C VAL A 68 7.06 -2.81 -11.59
N ARG A 69 7.10 -3.70 -12.58
CA ARG A 69 5.92 -4.03 -13.39
C ARG A 69 5.05 -5.07 -12.68
N PHE A 70 3.80 -4.71 -12.43
CA PHE A 70 2.72 -5.62 -12.03
C PHE A 70 1.82 -5.91 -13.22
N GLU A 71 1.30 -7.14 -13.32
CA GLU A 71 0.41 -7.54 -14.41
C GLU A 71 -0.87 -6.71 -14.47
N LYS A 72 -1.47 -6.41 -13.30
CA LYS A 72 -2.72 -5.64 -13.21
C LYS A 72 -2.54 -4.12 -13.24
N PHE A 73 -1.40 -3.63 -12.73
CA PHE A 73 -1.21 -2.20 -12.43
C PHE A 73 -0.14 -1.53 -13.28
N GLY A 74 0.55 -2.28 -14.15
CA GLY A 74 1.65 -1.76 -14.94
C GLY A 74 2.86 -1.46 -14.08
N VAL A 75 3.71 -0.53 -14.54
CA VAL A 75 4.90 -0.07 -13.82
C VAL A 75 4.47 0.83 -12.67
N GLN A 76 4.80 0.45 -11.44
CA GLN A 76 4.43 1.18 -10.24
C GLN A 76 5.61 1.27 -9.26
N ASN A 77 5.61 2.36 -8.51
CA ASN A 77 6.46 2.51 -7.33
C ASN A 77 6.16 1.38 -6.32
N SER A 78 7.19 0.62 -5.95
CA SER A 78 7.07 -0.66 -5.26
C SER A 78 7.89 -0.76 -4.00
N TYR A 79 7.38 -1.57 -3.08
CA TYR A 79 7.98 -1.88 -1.79
C TYR A 79 8.17 -3.38 -1.67
N ARG A 80 9.30 -3.78 -1.06
CA ARG A 80 9.61 -5.17 -0.78
C ARG A 80 9.69 -5.41 0.73
N ARG A 81 9.15 -6.54 1.18
CA ARG A 81 9.31 -7.00 2.55
C ARG A 81 10.77 -7.38 2.81
N VAL A 82 11.36 -6.83 3.87
CA VAL A 82 12.77 -7.07 4.26
C VAL A 82 12.91 -7.88 5.55
N LYS A 83 11.88 -7.90 6.39
CA LYS A 83 11.81 -8.71 7.62
C LYS A 83 10.46 -9.42 7.67
N LYS A 84 10.45 -10.65 8.17
CA LYS A 84 9.25 -11.49 8.30
C LYS A 84 9.04 -11.87 9.75
#